data_AF-A0A505HB54-F1
#
_entry.id   AF-A0A505HB54-F1
#
_cell.length_a   1.000
_cell.length_b   1.000
_cell.length_c   1.000
_cell.angle_alpha   90.00
_cell.angle_beta   90.00
_cell.angle_gamma   90.00
#
_symmetry.space_group_name_H-M   'P 1'
#
loop_
_entity.id
_entity.type
_entity.pdbx_description
1 polymer ?
#
loop_
_entity_poly.entity_id
_entity_poly.type
_entity_poly.pdbx_seq_one_letter_code
_entity_poly.pdbx_strand_id
1 'polypeptide(L)'
;MTGRQWLAASTILGRPVTDDEPYPHICRRMLAAADALSGRPVYLLPRNCAACAQERHERTHRQPGPAGGVLIDLGSARSRRRAA
;
A
#
# COMPACT_ATOMS: atom_id res chain seq x y z
N MET A 1 -3.57 11.65 26.73
CA MET A 1 -4.17 11.68 25.38
C MET A 1 -3.88 10.33 24.73
N THR A 2 -4.89 9.48 24.55
CA THR A 2 -4.72 8.22 23.80
C THR A 2 -5.11 8.49 22.34
N GLY A 3 -4.16 8.97 21.55
CA GLY A 3 -4.27 9.02 20.08
C GLY A 3 -4.41 7.60 19.51
N ARG A 4 -4.84 7.46 18.25
CA ARG A 4 -4.96 6.13 17.64
C ARG A 4 -3.55 5.61 17.36
N GLN A 5 -3.32 4.32 17.60
CA GLN A 5 -2.01 3.73 17.45
C GLN A 5 -1.94 2.87 16.18
N TRP A 6 -0.84 3.01 15.44
CA TRP A 6 -0.54 2.10 14.33
C TRP A 6 -0.03 0.77 14.89
N LEU A 7 -0.91 -0.21 15.05
CA LEU A 7 -0.60 -1.51 15.66
C LEU A 7 0.57 -2.21 14.96
N ALA A 8 0.47 -2.46 13.66
CA ALA A 8 1.51 -3.18 12.91
C ALA A 8 2.86 -2.42 12.91
N ALA A 9 2.83 -1.09 12.78
CA ALA A 9 4.05 -0.30 12.81
C ALA A 9 4.69 -0.30 14.21
N SER A 10 3.88 -0.23 15.26
CA SER A 10 4.36 -0.28 16.64
C SER A 10 5.04 -1.61 16.94
N THR A 11 4.45 -2.73 16.50
CA THR A 11 5.04 -4.06 16.63
C THR A 11 6.38 -4.15 15.90
N ILE A 12 6.44 -3.72 14.64
CA ILE A 12 7.65 -3.82 13.81
C ILE A 12 8.79 -2.90 14.29
N LEU A 13 8.45 -1.74 14.84
CA LEU A 13 9.41 -0.77 15.34
C LEU A 13 9.76 -0.96 16.82
N GLY A 14 9.06 -1.86 17.52
CA GLY A 14 9.28 -2.11 18.96
C GLY A 14 9.00 -0.89 19.85
N ARG A 15 8.29 0.11 19.35
CA ARG A 15 7.94 1.34 20.07
C ARG A 15 6.53 1.78 19.67
N PRO A 16 5.77 2.45 20.57
CA PRO A 16 4.49 3.03 20.19
C PRO A 16 4.65 4.02 19.03
N VAL A 17 3.83 3.85 17.99
CA VAL A 17 3.71 4.79 16.87
C VAL A 17 2.29 5.34 16.88
N THR A 18 2.14 6.62 17.20
CA THR A 18 0.84 7.30 17.20
C THR A 18 0.46 7.76 15.80
N ASP A 19 -0.82 8.10 15.61
CA ASP A 19 -1.37 8.65 14.38
C ASP A 19 -1.10 10.15 14.19
N ASP A 20 -0.37 10.76 15.13
CA ASP A 20 0.02 12.18 15.07
C ASP A 20 1.11 12.46 14.00
N GLU A 21 1.85 11.43 13.59
CA GLU A 21 2.91 11.51 12.60
C GLU A 21 2.51 10.82 11.28
N PRO A 22 3.12 11.20 10.13
CA PRO A 22 2.94 10.51 8.86
C PRO A 22 3.21 9.00 8.99
N TYR A 23 2.54 8.20 8.17
CA TYR A 23 2.74 6.75 8.16
C TYR A 23 4.24 6.40 8.04
N PRO A 24 4.81 5.65 9.01
CA PRO A 24 6.20 5.24 8.89
C PRO A 24 6.36 4.19 7.79
N HIS A 25 7.50 4.24 7.09
CA HIS A 25 7.87 3.19 6.15
C HIS A 25 8.30 1.92 6.88
N ILE A 26 7.49 0.89 6.76
CA ILE A 26 7.77 -0.46 7.28
C ILE A 26 8.03 -1.48 6.15
N CYS A 27 8.02 -1.04 4.90
CA CYS A 27 8.36 -1.90 3.76
C CYS A 27 9.80 -2.41 3.87
N ARG A 28 10.05 -3.55 3.22
CA ARG A 28 11.33 -4.27 3.20
C ARG A 28 11.76 -4.83 4.56
N ARG A 29 10.84 -4.87 5.54
CA ARG A 29 11.04 -5.54 6.83
C ARG A 29 10.32 -6.89 6.87
N MET A 30 10.83 -7.77 7.71
CA MET A 30 10.20 -9.04 8.01
C MET A 30 9.34 -8.89 9.27
N LEU A 31 8.06 -9.26 9.17
CA LEU A 31 7.18 -9.44 10.31
C LEU A 31 7.34 -10.87 10.82
N ALA A 32 7.62 -11.03 12.11
CA ALA A 32 7.76 -12.35 12.71
C ALA A 32 6.41 -13.10 12.67
N ALA A 33 6.49 -14.43 12.67
CA ALA A 33 5.30 -15.29 12.66
C ALA A 33 4.36 -15.02 13.84
N ALA A 34 4.92 -14.71 15.02
CA ALA A 34 4.16 -14.41 16.24
C ALA A 34 3.30 -13.13 16.09
N ASP A 35 3.73 -12.20 15.25
CA ASP A 35 3.08 -10.91 15.04
C ASP A 35 2.19 -10.91 13.78
N ALA A 36 2.22 -11.98 13.00
CA ALA A 36 1.43 -12.16 11.79
C ALA A 36 0.17 -12.99 12.09
N LEU A 37 -0.99 -12.49 11.63
CA LEU A 37 -2.26 -13.22 11.74
C LEU A 37 -2.24 -14.60 11.06
N SER A 38 -1.38 -14.79 10.05
CA SER A 38 -1.21 -16.06 9.36
C SER A 38 -0.34 -17.08 10.12
N GLY A 39 0.29 -16.69 11.24
CA GLY A 39 1.25 -17.51 11.97
C GLY A 39 2.52 -17.83 11.17
N ARG A 40 2.79 -17.11 10.08
CA ARG A 40 3.95 -17.31 9.20
C ARG A 40 4.73 -16.01 9.07
N PRO A 41 6.06 -16.06 8.93
CA PRO A 41 6.83 -14.85 8.70
C PRO A 41 6.40 -14.20 7.38
N VAL A 42 6.15 -12.89 7.41
CA VAL A 42 5.70 -12.14 6.23
C VAL A 42 6.73 -11.08 5.89
N TYR A 43 7.26 -11.13 4.67
CA TYR A 43 8.06 -10.04 4.15
C TYR A 43 7.16 -8.91 3.63
N LEU A 44 7.30 -7.73 4.21
CA LEU A 44 6.47 -6.57 3.88
C LEU A 44 6.96 -5.92 2.60
N LEU A 45 6.22 -6.15 1.52
CA LEU A 45 6.47 -5.50 0.25
C LEU A 45 5.90 -4.07 0.24
N PRO A 46 6.36 -3.17 -0.67
CA PRO A 46 5.85 -1.81 -0.75
C PRO A 46 4.33 -1.72 -0.84
N ARG A 47 3.66 -2.68 -1.51
CA ARG A 47 2.19 -2.73 -1.58
C ARG A 47 1.50 -2.99 -0.22
N ASN A 48 2.23 -3.54 0.74
CA ASN A 48 1.74 -3.83 2.09
C ASN A 48 2.00 -2.65 3.05
N CYS A 49 2.75 -1.64 2.61
CA CYS A 49 3.15 -0.49 3.42
C CYS A 49 2.19 0.68 3.20
N ALA A 50 1.55 1.14 4.27
CA ALA A 50 0.62 2.26 4.22
C ALA A 50 1.29 3.56 3.74
N ALA A 51 2.55 3.81 4.12
CA ALA A 51 3.31 4.97 3.64
C ALA A 51 3.53 4.92 2.11
N CYS A 52 3.94 3.76 1.58
CA CYS A 52 4.07 3.58 0.12
C CYS A 52 2.72 3.71 -0.60
N ALA A 53 1.63 3.24 0.02
CA ALA A 53 0.29 3.38 -0.54
C ALA A 53 -0.14 4.85 -0.59
N GLN A 54 0.13 5.61 0.48
CA GLN A 54 -0.13 7.06 0.55
C GLN A 54 0.66 7.82 -0.52
N GLU A 55 1.97 7.60 -0.65
CA GLU A 55 2.79 8.24 -1.69
C GLU A 55 2.31 7.90 -3.11
N ARG A 56 1.84 6.66 -3.32
CA ARG A 56 1.27 6.25 -4.61
C ARG A 56 -0.04 6.97 -4.87
N HIS A 57 -0.90 7.07 -3.85
CA HIS A 57 -2.15 7.79 -3.92
C HIS A 57 -1.91 9.27 -4.25
N GLU A 58 -1.03 9.94 -3.51
CA GLU A 58 -0.65 11.33 -3.75
C GLU A 58 -0.08 11.55 -5.16
N ARG A 59 0.78 10.66 -5.65
CA ARG A 59 1.28 10.74 -7.04
C ARG A 59 0.17 10.57 -8.06
N THR A 60 -0.78 9.68 -7.81
CA THR A 60 -1.91 9.44 -8.72
C THR A 60 -2.86 10.63 -8.73
N HIS A 61 -3.12 11.25 -7.57
CA HIS A 61 -3.97 12.43 -7.43
C HIS A 61 -3.29 13.73 -7.87
N ARG A 62 -1.96 13.82 -7.79
CA ARG A 62 -1.19 14.96 -8.34
C ARG A 62 -1.01 14.89 -9.85
N GLN A 63 -1.19 13.74 -10.48
CA GLN A 63 -1.27 13.73 -11.94
C GLN A 63 -2.50 14.58 -12.31
N PRO A 64 -2.34 15.64 -13.13
CA PRO A 64 -3.49 16.26 -13.75
C PRO A 64 -4.27 15.11 -14.40
N GLY A 65 -5.57 15.01 -14.12
CA GLY A 65 -6.41 14.03 -14.83
C GLY A 65 -6.08 14.12 -16.31
N PRO A 66 -6.01 12.99 -17.04
CA PRO A 66 -5.63 13.02 -18.44
C PRO A 66 -6.51 14.07 -19.11
N ALA A 67 -5.88 15.09 -19.71
CA ALA A 67 -6.58 16.03 -20.55
C ALA A 67 -7.17 15.19 -21.69
N GLY A 68 -8.43 14.77 -21.53
CA GLY A 68 -9.05 13.71 -22.33
C GLY A 68 -8.84 12.31 -21.74
N GLY A 69 -9.76 11.88 -20.87
CA GLY A 69 -9.90 10.47 -20.55
C GLY A 69 -10.21 9.69 -21.83
N VAL A 70 -9.24 8.89 -22.30
CA VAL A 70 -9.47 7.99 -23.43
C VAL A 70 -10.44 6.90 -22.99
N LEU A 71 -11.65 6.92 -23.54
CA LEU A 71 -12.58 5.79 -23.48
C LEU A 71 -11.95 4.61 -24.22
N ILE A 72 -11.44 3.63 -23.47
CA ILE A 72 -10.93 2.39 -24.05
C ILE A 72 -12.09 1.42 -24.21
N ASP A 73 -12.40 1.04 -25.45
CA ASP A 73 -13.35 -0.04 -25.72
C ASP A 73 -12.75 -1.40 -25.30
N LEU A 74 -13.23 -1.90 -24.15
CA LEU A 74 -12.77 -3.17 -23.57
C LEU A 74 -13.15 -4.39 -24.43
N GLY A 75 -14.15 -4.26 -25.31
CA GLY A 75 -14.55 -5.30 -26.25
C GLY A 75 -13.47 -5.58 -27.29
N SER A 76 -13.05 -4.54 -28.01
CA SER A 76 -12.01 -4.57 -29.03
C SER A 76 -10.63 -4.96 -28.47
N ALA A 77 -10.33 -4.59 -27.22
CA ALA A 77 -9.10 -4.99 -26.54
C ALA A 77 -9.07 -6.50 -26.16
N ARG A 78 -10.22 -7.13 -25.92
CA ARG A 78 -10.29 -8.59 -25.67
C ARG A 78 -10.17 -9.39 -26.96
N SER A 79 -10.80 -8.94 -28.05
CA SER A 79 -10.75 -9.64 -29.34
C SER A 79 -9.33 -9.77 -29.88
N ARG A 80 -8.51 -8.72 -29.79
CA ARG A 80 -7.10 -8.73 -30.21
C ARG A 80 -6.24 -9.74 -29.44
N ARG A 81 -6.51 -9.96 -28.15
CA ARG A 81 -5.77 -10.93 -27.33
C ARG A 81 -6.12 -12.39 -27.63
N ARG A 82 -7.29 -12.65 -28.22
CA ARG A 82 -7.70 -14.00 -28.61
C ARG A 82 -7.28 -14.36 -30.04
N ALA A 83 -6.87 -13.38 -30.83
CA ALA A 83 -6.40 -13.56 -32.20
C ALA A 83 -4.86 -13.66 -32.30
N ALA A 84 -4.16 -13.67 -31.16
CA ALA A 84 -2.71 -13.79 -31.05
C ALA A 84 -2.31 -15.14 -30.45
#